data_AF-A0A537ICV6-F1
#
_entry.id   AF-A0A537ICV6-F1
#
_cell.length_a   1.000
_cell.length_b   1.000
_cell.length_c   1.000
_cell.angle_alpha   90.00
_cell.angle_beta   90.00
_cell.angle_gamma   90.00
#
_symmetry.space_group_name_H-M   'P 1'
#
loop_
_entity.id
_entity.type
_entity.pdbx_description
1 polymer ?
#
loop_
_entity_poly.entity_id
_entity_poly.type
_entity_poly.pdbx_seq_one_letter_code
_entity_poly.pdbx_strand_id
1 'polypeptide(L)'
;MSEDETYLGGFYMPFGVSIGHIGLKSLLGPPGLGPPVLGAGVYATNGRLFIVGPGKASFPSTLNKIAPGCNKSDFVPSTLTMDQNNALIGTLIENRMFEFSRDQISQIELKRPGLLGGGWLKITSADGQALEIRITAKMVYEWAVRLVQAFKPEAVTLD
;
A
#
# COMPACT_ATOMS: atom_id res chain seq x y z
N MET A 1 18.97 -7.19 -18.21
CA MET A 1 18.29 -5.89 -18.35
C MET A 1 17.18 -5.90 -17.32
N SER A 2 17.37 -5.20 -16.20
CA SER A 2 16.30 -4.91 -15.26
C SER A 2 15.30 -4.02 -15.98
N GLU A 3 14.05 -4.45 -16.11
CA GLU A 3 12.98 -3.57 -16.61
C GLU A 3 13.00 -2.28 -15.79
N ASP A 4 12.91 -1.13 -16.45
CA ASP A 4 12.90 0.16 -15.76
C ASP A 4 11.67 0.19 -14.84
N GLU A 5 11.94 0.23 -13.52
CA GLU A 5 10.89 0.18 -12.52
C GLU A 5 10.03 1.43 -12.62
N THR A 6 8.73 1.26 -12.79
CA THR A 6 7.80 2.36 -13.07
C THR A 6 6.73 2.45 -11.99
N TYR A 7 6.49 3.65 -11.48
CA TYR A 7 5.43 3.92 -10.52
C TYR A 7 4.04 3.73 -11.13
N LEU A 8 3.20 2.94 -10.47
CA LEU A 8 1.83 2.65 -10.92
C LEU A 8 0.79 3.54 -10.23
N GLY A 9 1.04 3.91 -8.98
CA GLY A 9 0.09 4.69 -8.19
C GLY A 9 0.18 4.39 -6.70
N GLY A 10 -0.75 4.96 -5.96
CA GLY A 10 -0.84 4.74 -4.52
C GLY A 10 -1.96 5.52 -3.87
N PHE A 11 -2.01 5.48 -2.55
CA PHE A 11 -2.88 6.30 -1.72
C PHE A 11 -2.31 6.40 -0.30
N TYR A 12 -2.68 7.45 0.44
CA TYR A 12 -2.44 7.56 1.88
C TYR A 12 -3.64 8.15 2.60
N MET A 13 -3.99 7.55 3.74
CA MET A 13 -5.13 8.00 4.55
C MET A 13 -4.76 8.04 6.04
N PRO A 14 -4.79 9.21 6.71
CA PRO A 14 -4.40 9.38 8.11
C PRO A 14 -5.38 8.75 9.12
N PHE A 15 -6.67 8.69 8.80
CA PHE A 15 -7.72 8.29 9.75
C PHE A 15 -8.62 7.14 9.25
N GLY A 16 -8.39 6.66 8.02
CA GLY A 16 -9.20 5.61 7.38
C GLY A 16 -8.45 4.34 6.99
N VAL A 17 -7.13 4.35 7.21
CA VAL A 17 -6.25 3.21 6.98
C VAL A 17 -5.44 2.97 8.25
N SER A 18 -5.39 1.73 8.70
CA SER A 18 -4.51 1.35 9.80
C SER A 18 -3.83 0.02 9.52
N ILE A 19 -2.55 -0.06 9.87
CA ILE A 19 -1.79 -1.30 9.74
C ILE A 19 -2.20 -2.24 10.89
N GLY A 20 -2.70 -3.41 10.53
CA GLY A 20 -3.18 -4.48 11.41
C GLY A 20 -2.11 -5.54 11.70
N HIS A 21 -2.56 -6.76 12.00
CA HIS A 21 -1.67 -7.88 12.34
C HIS A 21 -0.74 -8.21 11.17
N ILE A 22 0.56 -8.24 11.46
CA ILE A 22 1.57 -8.88 10.62
C ILE A 22 1.68 -10.31 11.16
N GLY A 23 1.56 -11.31 10.30
CA GLY A 23 1.81 -12.72 10.61
C GLY A 23 3.27 -13.05 10.93
N LEU A 24 3.98 -12.13 11.60
CA LEU A 24 5.28 -12.41 12.21
C LEU A 24 5.02 -13.27 13.44
N LYS A 25 5.69 -14.42 13.56
CA LYS A 25 5.91 -15.04 14.87
C LYS A 25 6.61 -14.01 15.76
N SER A 26 5.80 -13.38 16.62
CA SER A 26 6.15 -12.59 17.81
C SER A 26 7.62 -12.22 17.95
N LEU A 27 7.97 -10.98 17.58
CA LEU A 27 9.04 -10.26 18.29
C LEU A 27 8.49 -9.32 19.38
N LEU A 28 7.16 -9.15 19.48
CA LEU A 28 6.51 -8.35 20.51
C LEU A 28 5.13 -8.92 20.87
N GLY A 29 5.10 -9.92 21.76
CA GLY A 29 3.92 -10.25 22.57
C GLY A 29 2.81 -11.09 21.94
N PRO A 30 1.80 -11.49 22.74
CA PRO A 30 0.70 -12.38 22.33
C PRO A 30 -0.16 -11.76 21.21
N PRO A 31 -0.95 -12.58 20.48
CA PRO A 31 -1.73 -12.13 19.34
C PRO A 31 -2.85 -11.20 19.81
N GLY A 32 -2.62 -9.90 19.64
CA GLY A 32 -3.58 -8.86 19.94
C GLY A 32 -3.04 -7.87 20.97
N LEU A 33 -3.13 -6.58 20.63
CA LEU A 33 -2.89 -5.40 21.46
C LEU A 33 -1.51 -4.72 21.30
N GLY A 34 -1.20 -4.31 20.08
CA GLY A 34 -0.76 -2.93 19.85
C GLY A 34 -1.95 -2.14 19.28
N PRO A 35 -2.17 -0.87 19.64
CA PRO A 35 -3.21 -0.07 19.01
C PRO A 35 -2.91 -0.01 17.49
N PRO A 36 -3.93 -0.16 16.63
CA PRO A 36 -3.75 -0.04 15.19
C PRO A 36 -3.03 1.27 14.89
N VAL A 37 -1.94 1.19 14.12
CA VAL A 37 -1.17 2.37 13.74
C VAL A 37 -2.02 3.15 12.73
N LEU A 38 -2.67 4.21 13.20
CA LEU A 38 -3.52 5.07 12.39
C LEU A 38 -2.67 5.88 11.43
N GLY A 39 -3.04 5.85 10.15
CA GLY A 39 -2.35 6.57 9.10
C GLY A 39 -1.37 5.69 8.37
N ALA A 40 -1.75 5.21 7.19
CA ALA A 40 -0.82 4.52 6.33
C ALA A 40 -1.13 4.79 4.86
N GLY A 41 -0.12 4.55 4.03
CA GLY A 41 -0.23 4.58 2.58
C GLY A 41 0.25 3.29 1.94
N VAL A 42 -0.37 2.97 0.81
CA VAL A 42 -0.03 1.83 -0.03
C VAL A 42 0.34 2.39 -1.40
N TYR A 43 1.53 2.07 -1.87
CA TYR A 43 2.08 2.56 -3.12
C TYR A 43 2.64 1.39 -3.92
N ALA A 44 2.53 1.43 -5.24
CA ALA A 44 3.00 0.35 -6.10
C ALA A 44 3.85 0.87 -7.26
N THR A 45 4.85 0.07 -7.62
CA THR A 45 5.54 0.10 -8.91
C THR A 45 5.18 -1.17 -9.69
N ASN A 46 5.61 -1.29 -10.93
CA ASN A 46 5.46 -2.53 -11.71
C ASN A 46 6.14 -3.76 -11.07
N GLY A 47 7.11 -3.55 -10.16
CA GLY A 47 7.85 -4.62 -9.50
C GLY A 47 7.67 -4.73 -7.98
N ARG A 48 7.14 -3.71 -7.30
CA ARG A 48 7.09 -3.69 -5.83
C ARG A 48 5.85 -3.01 -5.26
N LEU A 49 5.47 -3.45 -4.07
CA LEU A 49 4.42 -2.83 -3.24
C LEU A 49 5.06 -2.29 -1.95
N PHE A 50 4.78 -1.03 -1.64
CA PHE A 50 5.32 -0.30 -0.50
C PHE A 50 4.21 0.09 0.46
N ILE A 51 4.46 -0.14 1.75
CA ILE A 51 3.59 0.31 2.83
C ILE A 51 4.33 1.40 3.59
N VAL A 52 3.74 2.59 3.65
CA VAL A 52 4.30 3.75 4.34
C VAL A 52 3.50 4.01 5.61
N GLY A 53 4.17 4.10 6.75
CA GLY A 53 3.54 4.36 8.05
C GLY A 53 3.14 5.82 8.26
N PRO A 54 2.53 6.15 9.41
CA PRO A 54 2.00 7.48 9.66
C PRO A 54 3.11 8.51 9.78
N GLY A 55 2.84 9.71 9.26
CA GLY A 55 3.78 10.83 9.29
C GLY A 55 5.00 10.64 8.37
N LYS A 56 5.11 9.51 7.66
CA LYS A 56 6.21 9.22 6.72
C LYS A 56 5.83 9.43 5.24
N ALA A 57 4.56 9.69 4.94
CA ALA A 57 4.14 10.07 3.59
C ALA A 57 4.41 11.56 3.30
N SER A 58 5.63 12.03 3.58
CA SER A 58 6.07 13.38 3.27
C SER A 58 6.91 13.35 2.00
N PHE A 59 6.26 13.45 0.85
CA PHE A 59 6.98 13.60 -0.42
C PHE A 59 7.49 15.03 -0.56
N PRO A 60 8.63 15.25 -1.25
CA PRO A 60 9.02 16.57 -1.73
C PRO A 60 7.85 17.32 -2.36
N SER A 61 7.79 18.63 -2.19
CA SER A 61 6.65 19.46 -2.65
C SER A 61 6.37 19.34 -4.16
N THR A 62 7.38 19.03 -4.96
CA THR A 62 7.30 18.72 -6.39
C THR A 62 6.61 17.39 -6.67
N LEU A 63 6.81 16.39 -5.81
CA LEU A 63 6.24 15.05 -5.93
C LEU A 63 4.83 14.94 -5.30
N ASN A 64 4.44 15.83 -4.38
CA ASN A 64 3.09 15.86 -3.79
C ASN A 64 1.95 16.12 -4.82
N LYS A 65 2.30 16.54 -6.05
CA LYS A 65 1.35 16.71 -7.17
C LYS A 65 1.17 15.44 -8.01
N ILE A 66 1.98 14.40 -7.75
CA ILE A 66 2.20 13.22 -8.60
C ILE A 66 2.07 11.92 -7.78
N ALA A 67 2.52 11.93 -6.53
CA ALA A 67 2.27 10.90 -5.54
C ALA A 67 1.22 11.43 -4.56
N PRO A 68 0.21 10.64 -4.21
CA PRO A 68 -0.80 11.08 -3.27
C PRO A 68 -0.19 11.22 -1.88
N GLY A 69 -0.22 12.45 -1.38
CA GLY A 69 -0.18 12.72 0.04
C GLY A 69 -1.51 12.42 0.72
N CYS A 70 -1.74 13.07 1.86
CA CYS A 70 -2.91 12.91 2.70
C CYS A 70 -4.27 13.07 1.98
N ASN A 71 -5.17 12.09 2.11
CA ASN A 71 -6.54 12.08 1.58
C ASN A 71 -6.64 12.12 0.04
N LYS A 72 -5.64 11.59 -0.67
CA LYS A 72 -5.63 11.50 -2.13
C LYS A 72 -5.29 10.08 -2.57
N SER A 73 -5.68 9.74 -3.79
CA SER A 73 -5.11 8.63 -4.56
C SER A 73 -4.60 9.17 -5.88
N ASP A 74 -3.57 8.53 -6.42
CA ASP A 74 -3.15 8.75 -7.79
C ASP A 74 -2.96 7.39 -8.47
N PHE A 75 -3.37 7.31 -9.72
CA PHE A 75 -3.31 6.11 -10.54
C PHE A 75 -2.78 6.51 -11.90
N VAL A 76 -1.53 6.12 -12.16
CA VAL A 76 -0.78 6.35 -13.40
C VAL A 76 -0.81 7.82 -13.86
N PRO A 77 0.13 8.67 -13.42
CA PRO A 77 0.39 9.90 -14.14
C PRO A 77 1.09 9.48 -15.43
N SER A 78 0.36 9.44 -16.54
CA SER A 78 0.85 9.09 -17.89
C SER A 78 1.88 10.09 -18.45
N THR A 79 2.55 10.85 -17.59
CA THR A 79 3.39 12.00 -17.89
C THR A 79 4.63 12.10 -16.98
N LEU A 80 4.95 11.05 -16.21
CA LEU A 80 6.16 11.05 -15.38
C LEU A 80 7.42 11.03 -16.23
N THR A 81 8.32 12.00 -16.02
CA THR A 81 9.68 11.88 -16.53
C THR A 81 10.43 10.80 -15.76
N MET A 82 11.47 10.22 -16.38
CA MET A 82 12.30 9.20 -15.74
C MET A 82 12.89 9.69 -14.41
N ASP A 83 13.34 10.95 -14.35
CA ASP A 83 13.87 11.55 -13.12
C ASP A 83 12.81 11.67 -12.02
N GLN A 84 11.57 12.06 -12.38
CA GLN A 84 10.47 12.14 -11.42
C GLN A 84 10.08 10.76 -10.89
N ASN A 85 10.03 9.76 -11.78
CA ASN A 85 9.78 8.37 -11.41
C ASN A 85 10.85 7.85 -10.43
N ASN A 86 12.13 8.06 -10.75
CA ASN A 86 13.25 7.63 -9.91
C ASN A 86 13.24 8.34 -8.55
N ALA A 87 12.97 9.65 -8.50
CA ALA A 87 12.87 10.40 -7.26
C ALA A 87 11.69 9.94 -6.39
N LEU A 88 10.56 9.59 -7.01
CA LEU A 88 9.38 9.05 -6.31
C LEU A 88 9.69 7.68 -5.72
N ILE A 89 10.25 6.77 -6.51
CA ILE A 89 10.67 5.44 -6.03
C ILE A 89 11.70 5.57 -4.91
N GLY A 90 12.69 6.47 -5.04
CA GLY A 90 13.66 6.78 -3.99
C GLY A 90 12.97 7.22 -2.68
N THR A 91 11.99 8.11 -2.78
CA THR A 91 11.22 8.57 -1.61
C THR A 91 10.44 7.43 -0.96
N LEU A 92 9.83 6.53 -1.75
CA LEU A 92 9.14 5.34 -1.23
C LEU A 92 10.11 4.41 -0.52
N ILE A 93 11.31 4.20 -1.08
CA ILE A 93 12.35 3.39 -0.45
C ILE A 93 12.71 3.99 0.91
N GLU A 94 12.99 5.28 0.99
CA GLU A 94 13.37 5.95 2.24
C GLU A 94 12.29 5.87 3.33
N ASN A 95 11.01 5.96 2.94
CA ASN A 95 9.89 6.09 3.87
C ASN A 95 9.14 4.78 4.18
N ARG A 96 9.49 3.68 3.51
CA ARG A 96 8.80 2.39 3.67
C ARG A 96 8.86 1.88 5.11
N MET A 97 7.73 1.35 5.54
CA MET A 97 7.60 0.50 6.71
C MET A 97 7.68 -0.98 6.32
N PHE A 98 7.03 -1.35 5.20
CA PHE A 98 7.14 -2.67 4.59
C PHE A 98 7.32 -2.55 3.08
N GLU A 99 7.98 -3.54 2.50
CA GLU A 99 8.21 -3.67 1.07
C GLU A 99 7.97 -5.14 0.68
N PHE A 100 7.23 -5.35 -0.39
CA PHE A 100 7.03 -6.66 -0.97
C PHE A 100 7.42 -6.61 -2.45
N SER A 101 8.29 -7.52 -2.87
CA SER A 101 8.48 -7.78 -4.30
C SER A 101 7.19 -8.37 -4.88
N ARG A 102 6.83 -7.98 -6.09
CA ARG A 102 5.67 -8.51 -6.81
C ARG A 102 5.71 -10.04 -6.89
N ASP A 103 6.88 -10.63 -7.07
CA ASP A 103 7.05 -12.08 -7.20
C ASP A 103 6.89 -12.80 -5.86
N GLN A 104 7.11 -12.10 -4.75
CA GLN A 104 6.97 -12.65 -3.40
C GLN A 104 5.53 -12.64 -2.90
N ILE A 105 4.59 -12.01 -3.59
CA ILE A 105 3.18 -11.97 -3.19
C ILE A 105 2.44 -13.16 -3.80
N SER A 106 1.85 -14.00 -2.94
CA SER A 106 1.05 -15.15 -3.35
C SER A 106 -0.43 -14.80 -3.51
N GLN A 107 -0.94 -13.90 -2.67
CA GLN A 107 -2.35 -13.53 -2.67
C GLN A 107 -2.56 -12.10 -2.18
N ILE A 108 -3.49 -11.39 -2.81
CA ILE A 108 -4.01 -10.11 -2.36
C ILE A 108 -5.52 -10.23 -2.21
N GLU A 109 -6.01 -10.03 -1.01
CA GLU A 109 -7.44 -10.12 -0.69
C GLU A 109 -7.95 -8.74 -0.30
N LEU A 110 -9.13 -8.35 -0.77
CA LEU A 110 -9.79 -7.10 -0.38
C LEU A 110 -11.22 -7.35 0.05
N LYS A 111 -11.58 -6.88 1.23
CA LYS A 111 -12.96 -6.88 1.74
C LYS A 111 -13.51 -5.47 1.75
N ARG A 112 -14.69 -5.29 1.16
CA ARG A 112 -15.37 -3.98 1.16
C ARG A 112 -15.85 -3.59 2.56
N PRO A 113 -15.64 -2.33 3.01
CA PRO A 113 -16.29 -1.83 4.22
C PRO A 113 -17.82 -1.73 4.03
N GLY A 114 -18.58 -2.20 5.02
CA GLY A 114 -20.05 -2.22 5.00
C GLY A 114 -20.68 -1.42 6.14
N LEU A 115 -22.02 -1.41 6.23
CA LEU A 115 -22.75 -0.65 7.27
C LEU A 115 -22.41 -1.07 8.71
N LEU A 116 -22.01 -2.31 8.93
CA LEU A 116 -21.80 -2.90 10.25
C LEU A 116 -20.37 -3.43 10.46
N GLY A 117 -19.45 -3.21 9.52
CA GLY A 117 -18.10 -3.79 9.60
C GLY A 117 -17.07 -3.03 8.76
N GLY A 118 -15.84 -2.99 9.28
CA GLY A 118 -14.69 -2.47 8.56
C GLY A 118 -14.28 -3.39 7.41
N GLY A 119 -13.75 -2.79 6.35
CA GLY A 119 -13.09 -3.50 5.26
C GLY A 119 -11.61 -3.68 5.56
N TRP A 120 -10.92 -4.39 4.67
CA TRP A 120 -9.48 -4.60 4.77
C TRP A 120 -8.85 -4.91 3.42
N LEU A 121 -7.54 -4.70 3.34
CA LEU A 121 -6.64 -5.17 2.30
C LEU A 121 -5.63 -6.10 2.98
N LYS A 122 -5.54 -7.35 2.55
CA LYS A 122 -4.61 -8.33 3.09
C LYS A 122 -3.66 -8.78 1.99
N ILE A 123 -2.37 -8.70 2.28
CA ILE A 123 -1.30 -9.09 1.37
C ILE A 123 -0.61 -10.31 2.00
N THR A 124 -0.64 -11.43 1.30
CA THR A 124 0.01 -12.67 1.73
C THR A 124 1.22 -12.92 0.86
N SER A 125 2.38 -13.16 1.49
CA SER A 125 3.61 -13.52 0.81
C SER A 125 3.69 -15.02 0.53
N ALA A 126 4.60 -15.42 -0.37
CA ALA A 126 4.80 -16.81 -0.79
C ALA A 126 5.25 -17.73 0.36
N ASP A 127 5.88 -17.18 1.40
CA ASP A 127 6.24 -17.89 2.63
C ASP A 127 5.09 -17.96 3.67
N GLY A 128 3.91 -17.45 3.32
CA GLY A 128 2.70 -17.51 4.14
C GLY A 128 2.57 -16.40 5.19
N GLN A 129 3.49 -15.44 5.25
CA GLN A 129 3.29 -14.26 6.08
C GLN A 129 2.20 -13.37 5.49
N ALA A 130 1.39 -12.73 6.35
CA ALA A 130 0.32 -11.85 5.90
C ALA A 130 0.41 -10.49 6.58
N LEU A 131 0.18 -9.44 5.82
CA LEU A 131 -0.03 -8.08 6.31
C LEU A 131 -1.48 -7.70 6.07
N GLU A 132 -2.22 -7.39 7.13
CA GLU A 132 -3.56 -6.81 7.02
C GLU A 132 -3.51 -5.30 7.20
N ILE A 133 -4.24 -4.59 6.33
CA ILE A 133 -4.43 -3.15 6.35
C ILE A 133 -5.93 -2.90 6.45
N ARG A 134 -6.40 -2.37 7.58
CA ARG A 134 -7.83 -2.06 7.75
C ARG A 134 -8.20 -0.85 6.91
N ILE A 135 -9.36 -0.91 6.26
CA ILE A 135 -9.91 0.14 5.41
C ILE A 135 -11.33 0.44 5.89
N THR A 136 -11.55 1.62 6.45
CA THR A 136 -12.87 2.01 6.99
C THR A 136 -13.69 2.84 6.01
N ALA A 137 -13.05 3.50 5.04
CA ALA A 137 -13.72 4.35 4.07
C ALA A 137 -13.90 3.64 2.72
N LYS A 138 -15.12 3.65 2.18
CA LYS A 138 -15.45 3.06 0.87
C LYS A 138 -14.57 3.60 -0.27
N MET A 139 -14.30 4.90 -0.28
CA MET A 139 -13.42 5.52 -1.29
C MET A 139 -12.01 4.94 -1.28
N VAL A 140 -11.46 4.66 -0.09
CA VAL A 140 -10.12 4.07 0.06
C VAL A 140 -10.11 2.62 -0.42
N TYR A 141 -11.20 1.87 -0.19
CA TYR A 141 -11.35 0.54 -0.76
C TYR A 141 -11.31 0.58 -2.30
N GLU A 142 -12.04 1.52 -2.92
CA GLU A 142 -12.03 1.67 -4.38
C GLU A 142 -10.64 2.02 -4.92
N TRP A 143 -9.87 2.84 -4.21
CA TRP A 143 -8.47 3.10 -4.53
C TRP A 143 -7.60 1.85 -4.39
N ALA A 144 -7.74 1.11 -3.29
CA ALA A 144 -7.00 -0.12 -3.07
C ALA A 144 -7.27 -1.16 -4.17
N VAL A 145 -8.53 -1.33 -4.58
CA VAL A 145 -8.90 -2.21 -5.71
C VAL A 145 -8.19 -1.80 -6.99
N ARG A 146 -8.23 -0.51 -7.36
CA ARG A 146 -7.54 -0.02 -8.57
C ARG A 146 -6.04 -0.26 -8.50
N LEU A 147 -5.42 -0.02 -7.34
CA LEU A 147 -3.98 -0.19 -7.14
C LEU A 147 -3.56 -1.64 -7.34
N VAL A 148 -4.21 -2.56 -6.64
CA VAL A 148 -3.81 -3.96 -6.63
C VAL A 148 -4.12 -4.66 -7.94
N GLN A 149 -5.18 -4.23 -8.65
CA GLN A 149 -5.49 -4.70 -10.00
C GLN A 149 -4.49 -4.18 -11.04
N ALA A 150 -3.99 -2.95 -10.90
CA ALA A 150 -2.91 -2.44 -11.75
C ALA A 150 -1.57 -3.15 -11.44
N PHE A 151 -1.34 -3.49 -10.18
CA PHE A 151 -0.09 -4.06 -9.71
C PHE A 151 0.06 -5.56 -9.98
N LYS A 152 -0.91 -6.39 -9.59
CA LYS A 152 -0.82 -7.86 -9.70
C LYS A 152 -2.22 -8.49 -9.84
N PRO A 153 -2.94 -8.24 -10.95
CA PRO A 153 -4.36 -8.61 -11.07
C PRO A 153 -4.63 -10.11 -10.88
N GLU A 154 -3.70 -10.96 -11.29
CA GLU A 154 -3.79 -12.42 -11.19
C GLU A 154 -3.80 -12.95 -9.74
N ALA A 155 -3.35 -12.15 -8.77
CA ALA A 155 -3.32 -12.52 -7.36
C ALA A 155 -4.49 -11.92 -6.55
N VAL A 156 -5.38 -11.14 -7.18
CA VAL A 156 -6.41 -10.38 -6.48
C VAL A 156 -7.69 -11.19 -6.30
N THR A 157 -8.19 -11.24 -5.06
CA THR A 157 -9.53 -11.71 -4.70
C THR A 157 -10.32 -10.58 -4.04
N LEU A 158 -11.57 -10.38 -4.48
CA LEU A 158 -12.48 -9.38 -3.93
C LEU A 158 -13.62 -10.08 -3.17
N ASP A 159 -13.83 -9.72 -1.90
CA ASP A 159 -14.88 -10.19 -0.98
C ASP A 159 -15.96 -9.11 -0.75
#